data_AF-A0A842PI73-F1
#
_entry.id   AF-A0A842PI73-F1
#
_cell.length_a   1.000
_cell.length_b   1.000
_cell.length_c   1.000
_cell.angle_alpha   90.00
_cell.angle_beta   90.00
_cell.angle_gamma   90.00
#
_symmetry.space_group_name_H-M   'P 1'
#
loop_
_entity.id
_entity.type
_entity.pdbx_description
1 polymer ?
#
loop_
_entity_poly.entity_id
_entity_poly.type
_entity_poly.pdbx_seq_one_letter_code
_entity_poly.pdbx_strand_id
1 'polypeptide(L)'
;MKNDGEGEGGLKRGESMEELKALLEETKEFVDKREKEIAEKYINFLREVARAYIKKGKRVFFRENRVVHYGEGGFGWMVIESEDDPYEIFGDHVLEIRFEAKIREREL
;
A
#
# COMPACT_ATOMS: atom_id res chain seq x y z
N MET A 1 27.05 49.07 13.72
CA MET A 1 27.14 47.89 12.85
C MET A 1 27.97 46.83 13.56
N LYS A 2 27.32 45.81 14.09
CA LYS A 2 27.93 44.49 14.30
C LYS A 2 27.02 43.53 13.56
N ASN A 3 27.58 42.86 12.55
CA ASN A 3 26.89 41.90 11.73
C ASN A 3 26.63 40.65 12.59
N ASP A 4 25.37 40.40 12.91
CA ASP A 4 24.92 39.09 13.40
C ASP A 4 24.71 38.22 12.16
N GLY A 5 25.78 37.53 11.77
CA GLY A 5 25.81 36.67 10.60
C GLY A 5 26.55 35.37 10.92
N GLU A 6 25.87 34.46 11.59
CA GLU A 6 26.14 33.02 11.56
C GLU A 6 24.75 32.36 11.49
N GLY A 7 24.26 31.87 10.35
CA GLY A 7 25.00 31.19 9.30
C GLY A 7 25.13 29.72 9.67
N GLU A 8 24.22 28.93 9.11
CA GLU A 8 24.33 27.49 8.86
C GLU A 8 24.11 26.55 10.06
N GLY A 9 22.93 25.92 10.03
CA GLY A 9 22.71 24.62 10.66
C GLY A 9 23.59 23.56 10.00
N GLY A 10 24.87 23.55 10.37
CA GLY A 10 25.81 22.52 9.99
C GLY A 10 25.55 21.23 10.76
N LEU A 11 25.47 20.11 10.05
CA LEU A 11 25.52 18.76 10.64
C LEU A 11 26.66 18.73 11.67
N LYS A 12 26.33 18.33 12.90
CA LYS A 12 27.34 18.22 13.97
C LYS A 12 28.36 17.15 13.58
N ARG A 13 29.62 17.54 13.62
CA ARG A 13 30.80 16.68 13.42
C ARG A 13 30.70 15.44 14.32
N GLY A 14 30.55 14.27 13.69
CA GLY A 14 30.94 12.99 14.29
C GLY A 14 29.85 11.95 14.49
N GLU A 15 28.91 11.75 13.55
CA GLU A 15 28.26 10.43 13.48
C GLU A 15 29.30 9.42 13.00
N SER A 16 29.72 8.51 13.87
CA SER A 16 30.60 7.40 13.47
C SER A 16 29.88 6.57 12.41
N MET A 17 30.63 5.96 11.48
CA MET A 17 30.02 5.05 10.47
C MET A 17 29.16 3.95 11.11
N GLU A 18 29.46 3.61 12.36
CA GLU A 18 28.71 2.63 13.15
C GLU A 18 27.37 3.19 13.65
N GLU A 19 27.28 4.47 14.01
CA GLU A 19 26.01 5.14 14.33
C GLU A 19 25.12 5.27 13.09
N LEU A 20 25.71 5.60 11.92
CA LEU A 20 24.96 5.63 10.66
C LEU A 20 24.42 4.24 10.26
N LYS A 21 25.20 3.17 10.49
CA LYS A 21 24.73 1.79 10.26
C LYS A 21 23.61 1.41 11.21
N ALA A 22 23.72 1.76 12.49
CA ALA A 22 22.68 1.51 13.47
C ALA A 22 21.38 2.24 13.11
N LEU A 23 21.47 3.52 12.72
CA LEU A 23 20.34 4.31 12.26
C LEU A 23 19.67 3.72 11.02
N LEU A 24 20.47 3.24 10.05
CA LEU A 24 19.94 2.58 8.86
C LEU A 24 19.18 1.30 9.22
N GLU A 25 19.71 0.47 10.13
CA GLU A 25 19.05 -0.77 10.56
C GLU A 25 17.74 -0.46 11.28
N GLU A 26 17.74 0.47 12.23
CA GLU A 26 16.52 0.91 12.93
C GLU A 26 15.47 1.44 11.94
N THR A 27 15.91 2.23 10.96
CA THR A 27 15.01 2.77 9.93
C THR A 27 14.42 1.67 9.08
N LYS A 28 15.22 0.67 8.67
CA LYS A 28 14.74 -0.48 7.90
C LYS A 28 13.74 -1.30 8.70
N GLU A 29 14.05 -1.66 9.94
CA GLU A 29 13.13 -2.39 10.80
C GLU A 29 11.81 -1.65 11.00
N PHE A 30 11.87 -0.33 11.20
CA PHE A 30 10.67 0.51 11.31
C PHE A 30 9.84 0.49 10.03
N VAL A 31 10.48 0.71 8.87
CA VAL A 31 9.81 0.74 7.56
C VAL A 31 9.19 -0.61 7.26
N ASP A 32 9.94 -1.72 7.37
CA ASP A 32 9.48 -3.08 7.11
C ASP A 32 8.26 -3.43 7.97
N LYS A 33 8.28 -3.05 9.26
CA LYS A 33 7.14 -3.25 10.15
C LYS A 33 5.90 -2.49 9.69
N ARG A 34 6.06 -1.21 9.30
CA ARG A 34 4.94 -0.39 8.83
C ARG A 34 4.39 -0.88 7.50
N GLU A 35 5.25 -1.29 6.58
CA GLU A 35 4.83 -1.90 5.31
C GLU A 35 3.96 -3.13 5.55
N LYS A 36 4.40 -4.01 6.46
CA LYS A 36 3.62 -5.20 6.83
C LYS A 36 2.27 -4.85 7.43
N GLU A 37 2.21 -3.90 8.37
CA GLU A 37 0.95 -3.45 8.98
C GLU A 37 -0.02 -2.85 7.94
N ILE A 38 0.50 -2.05 6.99
CA ILE A 38 -0.29 -1.46 5.91
C ILE A 38 -0.81 -2.56 4.98
N ALA A 39 0.05 -3.50 4.58
CA ALA A 39 -0.31 -4.60 3.71
C ALA A 39 -1.39 -5.49 4.33
N GLU A 40 -1.23 -5.89 5.59
CA GLU A 40 -2.22 -6.68 6.32
C GLU A 40 -3.57 -5.96 6.41
N LYS A 41 -3.55 -4.65 6.70
CA LYS A 41 -4.77 -3.85 6.78
C LYS A 41 -5.50 -3.78 5.43
N TYR A 42 -4.75 -3.59 4.34
CA TYR A 42 -5.34 -3.49 3.01
C TYR A 42 -5.85 -4.85 2.49
N ILE A 43 -5.11 -5.94 2.69
CA ILE A 43 -5.55 -7.30 2.34
C ILE A 43 -6.84 -7.65 3.09
N ASN A 44 -6.93 -7.31 4.38
CA ASN A 44 -8.16 -7.54 5.15
C ASN A 44 -9.34 -6.74 4.60
N PHE A 45 -9.13 -5.50 4.16
CA PHE A 45 -10.15 -4.73 3.46
C PHE A 45 -10.62 -5.42 2.17
N LEU A 46 -9.70 -5.85 1.30
CA LEU A 46 -10.05 -6.56 0.06
C LEU A 46 -10.85 -7.84 0.34
N ARG A 47 -10.48 -8.60 1.39
CA ARG A 47 -11.23 -9.79 1.83
C ARG A 47 -12.65 -9.48 2.26
N GLU A 48 -12.86 -8.41 3.02
CA GLU A 48 -14.19 -8.02 3.48
C GLU A 48 -15.07 -7.52 2.31
N VAL A 49 -14.49 -6.78 1.37
CA VAL A 49 -15.20 -6.41 0.13
C VAL A 49 -15.58 -7.67 -0.67
N ALA A 50 -14.66 -8.60 -0.90
CA ALA A 50 -14.95 -9.86 -1.57
C ALA A 50 -16.09 -10.63 -0.89
N ARG A 51 -16.05 -10.74 0.45
CA ARG A 51 -17.12 -11.37 1.25
C ARG A 51 -18.46 -10.68 1.07
N ALA A 52 -18.49 -9.35 1.06
CA ALA A 52 -19.72 -8.58 0.88
C ALA A 52 -20.37 -8.86 -0.49
N TYR A 53 -19.56 -8.92 -1.56
CA TYR A 53 -20.06 -9.20 -2.90
C TYR A 53 -20.45 -10.66 -3.13
N ILE A 54 -19.71 -11.61 -2.57
CA ILE A 54 -20.10 -13.03 -2.57
C ILE A 54 -21.45 -13.21 -1.88
N LYS A 55 -21.68 -12.54 -0.74
CA LYS A 55 -22.98 -12.57 -0.02
C LYS A 55 -24.14 -12.00 -0.85
N LYS A 56 -23.86 -11.09 -1.79
CA LYS A 56 -24.84 -10.55 -2.75
C LYS A 56 -25.03 -11.45 -3.98
N GLY A 57 -24.41 -12.63 -4.02
CA GLY A 57 -24.48 -13.56 -5.15
C GLY A 57 -23.62 -13.14 -6.35
N LYS A 58 -22.66 -12.24 -6.18
CA LYS A 58 -21.74 -11.80 -7.24
C LYS A 58 -20.52 -12.70 -7.31
N ARG A 59 -19.96 -12.86 -8.51
CA ARG A 59 -18.68 -13.57 -8.71
C ARG A 59 -17.52 -12.61 -8.40
N VAL A 60 -16.53 -13.12 -7.67
CA VAL A 60 -15.36 -12.35 -7.25
C VAL A 60 -14.11 -13.16 -7.55
N PHE A 61 -13.16 -12.53 -8.24
CA PHE A 61 -11.83 -13.05 -8.51
C PHE A 61 -10.84 -12.22 -7.71
N PHE A 62 -10.08 -12.87 -6.85
CA PHE A 62 -9.21 -12.18 -5.91
C PHE A 62 -7.85 -12.87 -5.84
N ARG A 63 -6.79 -12.07 -5.96
CA ARG A 63 -5.41 -12.53 -5.79
C ARG A 63 -4.64 -11.54 -4.95
N GLU A 64 -4.22 -11.99 -3.77
CA GLU A 64 -3.30 -11.27 -2.89
C GLU A 64 -1.88 -11.33 -3.45
N ASN A 65 -1.14 -10.21 -3.34
CA ASN A 65 0.30 -10.25 -3.51
C ASN A 65 0.92 -10.83 -2.24
N ARG A 66 1.76 -11.86 -2.41
CA ARG A 66 2.44 -12.52 -1.29
C ARG A 66 3.65 -11.75 -0.78
N VAL A 67 4.15 -10.81 -1.60
CA VAL A 67 5.30 -9.95 -1.32
C VAL A 67 4.89 -8.55 -1.75
N VAL A 68 5.06 -7.58 -0.86
CA VAL A 68 4.80 -6.17 -1.12
C VAL A 68 6.06 -5.43 -0.70
N HIS A 69 6.65 -4.68 -1.62
CA HIS A 69 7.75 -3.76 -1.35
C HIS A 69 7.22 -2.33 -1.51
N TYR A 70 7.54 -1.46 -0.57
CA TYR A 70 7.20 -0.04 -0.70
C TYR A 70 7.81 0.56 -1.97
N GLY A 71 6.97 1.21 -2.77
CA GLY A 71 7.34 1.80 -4.05
C GLY A 71 7.14 0.91 -5.28
N GLU A 72 7.02 -0.42 -5.12
CA GLU A 72 6.75 -1.34 -6.26
C GLU A 72 5.25 -1.49 -6.57
N GLY A 73 4.39 -1.17 -5.59
CA GLY A 73 2.94 -1.06 -5.77
C GLY A 73 2.18 -2.39 -5.76
N GLY A 74 0.90 -2.32 -5.37
CA GLY A 74 -0.05 -3.43 -5.43
C GLY A 74 -0.07 -4.31 -4.18
N PHE A 75 -1.17 -4.30 -3.42
CA PHE A 75 -1.43 -5.31 -2.37
C PHE A 75 -2.13 -6.57 -2.93
N GLY A 76 -2.60 -6.47 -4.17
CA GLY A 76 -3.20 -7.55 -4.92
C GLY A 76 -4.05 -6.97 -6.04
N TRP A 77 -4.95 -7.78 -6.57
CA TRP A 77 -6.01 -7.29 -7.43
C TRP A 77 -7.31 -8.04 -7.15
N MET A 78 -8.42 -7.35 -7.38
CA MET A 78 -9.75 -7.92 -7.26
C MET A 78 -10.61 -7.50 -8.46
N VAL A 79 -11.26 -8.48 -9.08
CA VAL A 79 -12.29 -8.27 -10.09
C VAL A 79 -13.62 -8.78 -9.56
N ILE A 80 -14.64 -7.93 -9.61
CA ILE A 80 -15.99 -8.23 -9.15
C ILE A 80 -16.91 -8.18 -10.36
N GLU A 81 -17.68 -9.25 -10.59
CA GLU A 81 -18.72 -9.23 -11.60
C GLU A 81 -19.93 -8.44 -11.10
N SER A 82 -20.01 -7.16 -11.45
CA SER A 82 -21.13 -6.30 -11.12
C SER A 82 -21.24 -5.11 -12.07
N GLU A 83 -22.41 -4.48 -12.08
CA GLU A 83 -22.69 -3.23 -12.80
C GLU A 83 -22.52 -2.00 -11.89
N ASP A 84 -22.09 -2.21 -10.65
CA ASP A 84 -21.88 -1.12 -9.70
C ASP A 84 -20.69 -0.24 -10.14
N ASP A 85 -20.81 1.07 -9.94
CA ASP A 85 -19.72 2.00 -10.22
C ASP A 85 -18.72 2.01 -9.04
N PRO A 86 -17.44 1.64 -9.26
CA PRO A 86 -16.43 1.70 -8.20
C PRO A 86 -16.26 3.09 -7.59
N TYR A 87 -16.44 4.15 -8.38
CA TYR A 87 -16.34 5.53 -7.88
C TYR A 87 -17.49 5.86 -6.92
N GLU A 88 -18.71 5.36 -7.18
CA GLU A 88 -19.84 5.55 -6.26
C GLU A 88 -19.65 4.82 -4.92
N ILE A 89 -18.93 3.68 -4.93
CA ILE A 89 -18.74 2.86 -3.74
C ILE A 89 -17.51 3.28 -2.93
N PHE A 90 -16.40 3.57 -3.62
CA PHE A 90 -15.09 3.74 -3.00
C PHE A 90 -14.46 5.11 -3.25
N GLY A 91 -15.04 5.93 -4.15
CA GLY A 91 -14.44 7.19 -4.60
C GLY A 91 -13.04 6.98 -5.21
N ASP A 92 -12.16 7.96 -5.02
CA ASP A 92 -10.78 7.91 -5.50
C ASP A 92 -9.85 7.00 -4.67
N HIS A 93 -10.38 6.35 -3.63
CA HIS A 93 -9.56 5.71 -2.60
C HIS A 93 -9.09 4.31 -2.96
N VAL A 94 -9.60 3.71 -4.05
CA VAL A 94 -9.28 2.33 -4.38
C VAL A 94 -9.04 2.13 -5.88
N LEU A 95 -7.75 2.14 -6.26
CA LEU A 95 -7.31 1.90 -7.64
C LEU A 95 -7.15 0.40 -7.98
N GLU A 96 -7.20 -0.49 -6.98
CA GLU A 96 -6.93 -1.93 -7.14
C GLU A 96 -8.18 -2.82 -7.30
N ILE A 97 -9.38 -2.24 -7.20
CA ILE A 97 -10.66 -2.96 -7.38
C ILE A 97 -11.25 -2.60 -8.74
N ARG A 98 -11.55 -3.62 -9.54
CA ARG A 98 -12.21 -3.46 -10.85
C ARG A 98 -13.57 -4.14 -10.84
N PHE A 99 -14.54 -3.46 -11.42
CA PHE A 99 -15.90 -3.96 -11.62
C PHE A 99 -16.09 -4.26 -13.10
N GLU A 100 -16.50 -5.49 -13.43
CA GLU A 100 -16.71 -5.91 -14.81
C GLU A 100 -18.08 -6.56 -14.96
N ALA A 101 -18.88 -6.12 -15.92
CA ALA A 101 -20.24 -6.65 -16.08
C ALA A 101 -20.28 -8.15 -16.42
N LYS A 102 -19.23 -8.69 -17.07
CA LYS A 102 -19.02 -10.12 -17.35
C LYS A 102 -17.54 -10.40 -17.58
N ILE A 103 -16.94 -11.28 -16.77
CA ILE A 103 -15.66 -11.88 -17.14
C ILE A 103 -16.02 -12.98 -18.15
N ARG A 104 -15.83 -12.67 -19.43
CA ARG A 104 -15.80 -13.73 -20.45
C ARG A 104 -14.68 -14.68 -20.03
N GLU A 105 -14.97 -15.98 -19.98
CA GLU A 105 -13.94 -17.01 -19.86
C GLU A 105 -12.88 -16.71 -20.92
N ARG A 106 -11.74 -16.14 -20.52
CA ARG A 106 -10.53 -16.33 -21.29
C ARG A 106 -10.15 -17.77 -21.02
N GLU A 107 -10.19 -18.55 -22.09
CA GLU A 107 -9.68 -19.91 -22.15
C GLU A 107 -8.32 -20.00 -21.42
N LEU A 108 -8.17 -21.11 -20.70
CA LEU A 108 -7.04 -21.50 -19.85
C LEU A 108 -5.65 -21.20 -20.45
#